data_AF-A0A560LC07-F1
#
_entry.id   AF-A0A560LC07-F1
#
_cell.length_a   1.000
_cell.length_b   1.000
_cell.length_c   1.000
_cell.angle_alpha   90.00
_cell.angle_beta   90.00
_cell.angle_gamma   90.00
#
_symmetry.space_group_name_H-M   'P 1'
#
loop_
_entity.id
_entity.type
_entity.pdbx_description
1 polymer ?
#
loop_
_entity_poly.entity_id
_entity_poly.type
_entity_poly.pdbx_seq_one_letter_code
_entity_poly.pdbx_strand_id
1 'polypeptide(L)'
;MTDDRDEGLEQRRAQLEAELATKRAAVREDERGEVRAEESRKGYAQAMKLSSEFIAAIIVGAVLGYVFDRFVGTTPWGMIILLLLGFCAGVLNVLRSAGKVATPVPGEGRPDKK
;
A
#
# COMPACT_ATOMS: atom_id res chain seq x y z
N MET A 1 -62.10 -14.21 -10.17
CA MET A 1 -61.81 -14.19 -8.71
C MET A 1 -60.37 -14.58 -8.38
N THR A 2 -59.64 -15.28 -9.26
CA THR A 2 -58.18 -15.50 -9.14
C THR A 2 -57.37 -14.27 -9.55
N ASP A 3 -57.81 -13.56 -10.57
CA ASP A 3 -57.15 -12.36 -11.14
C ASP A 3 -56.80 -11.28 -10.09
N ASP A 4 -57.77 -10.88 -9.24
CA ASP A 4 -57.57 -9.87 -8.18
C ASP A 4 -56.53 -10.30 -7.11
N ARG A 5 -56.36 -11.61 -6.89
CA ARG A 5 -55.42 -12.14 -5.91
C ARG A 5 -53.99 -12.11 -6.45
N ASP A 6 -53.84 -12.42 -7.73
CA ASP A 6 -52.55 -12.44 -8.41
C ASP A 6 -52.00 -11.00 -8.53
N GLU A 7 -52.86 -10.03 -8.88
CA GLU A 7 -52.48 -8.60 -8.89
C GLU A 7 -51.96 -8.09 -7.53
N GLY A 8 -52.59 -8.52 -6.43
CA GLY A 8 -52.15 -8.15 -5.07
C GLY A 8 -50.82 -8.78 -4.65
N LEU A 9 -50.47 -9.96 -5.17
CA LEU A 9 -49.19 -10.61 -4.93
C LEU A 9 -48.05 -9.96 -5.72
N GLU A 10 -48.33 -9.60 -6.97
CA GLU A 10 -47.38 -8.87 -7.82
C GLU A 10 -47.06 -7.48 -7.24
N GLN A 11 -48.04 -6.76 -6.69
CA GLN A 11 -47.78 -5.51 -5.98
C GLN A 11 -46.87 -5.69 -4.75
N ARG A 12 -47.08 -6.75 -3.96
CA ARG A 12 -46.25 -7.05 -2.79
C ARG A 12 -44.83 -7.45 -3.18
N ARG A 13 -44.68 -8.21 -4.27
CA ARG A 13 -43.36 -8.54 -4.84
C ARG A 13 -42.64 -7.28 -5.29
N ALA A 14 -43.31 -6.41 -6.03
CA ALA A 14 -42.75 -5.14 -6.47
C ALA A 14 -42.31 -4.25 -5.29
N GLN A 15 -43.09 -4.19 -4.21
CA GLN A 15 -42.72 -3.45 -2.99
C GLN A 15 -41.50 -4.06 -2.28
N LEU A 16 -41.47 -5.39 -2.14
CA LEU A 16 -40.34 -6.08 -1.52
C LEU A 16 -39.06 -5.96 -2.35
N GLU A 17 -39.17 -6.01 -3.67
CA GLU A 17 -38.04 -5.79 -4.59
C GLU A 17 -37.50 -4.36 -4.49
N ALA A 18 -38.39 -3.36 -4.40
CA ALA A 18 -37.98 -1.98 -4.17
C ALA A 18 -37.28 -1.80 -2.82
N GLU A 19 -37.81 -2.40 -1.74
CA GLU A 19 -37.19 -2.36 -0.42
C GLU A 19 -35.82 -3.08 -0.40
N LEU A 20 -35.72 -4.25 -1.05
CA LEU A 20 -34.47 -4.99 -1.19
C LEU A 20 -33.43 -4.23 -2.02
N ALA A 21 -33.85 -3.57 -3.10
CA ALA A 21 -32.96 -2.73 -3.90
C ALA A 21 -32.38 -1.59 -3.06
N THR A 22 -33.22 -0.96 -2.23
CA THR A 22 -32.80 0.14 -1.35
C THR A 22 -31.84 -0.33 -0.27
N LYS A 23 -32.13 -1.46 0.40
CA LYS A 23 -31.24 -2.05 1.42
C LYS A 23 -29.91 -2.52 0.80
N ARG A 24 -29.94 -3.14 -0.37
CA ARG A 24 -28.72 -3.57 -1.09
C ARG A 24 -27.89 -2.38 -1.55
N ALA A 25 -28.52 -1.26 -1.94
CA ALA A 25 -27.80 -0.04 -2.27
C ALA A 25 -27.08 0.53 -1.05
N ALA A 26 -27.78 0.62 0.10
CA ALA A 26 -27.19 1.10 1.36
C ALA A 26 -26.02 0.23 1.83
N VAL A 27 -26.18 -1.11 1.82
CA VAL A 27 -25.10 -2.05 2.19
C VAL A 27 -23.90 -1.90 1.23
N ARG A 28 -24.15 -1.79 -0.08
CA ARG A 28 -23.08 -1.59 -1.06
C ARG A 28 -22.34 -0.27 -0.88
N GLU A 29 -23.00 0.80 -0.44
CA GLU A 29 -22.33 2.06 -0.13
C GLU A 29 -21.46 1.97 1.11
N ASP A 30 -21.94 1.27 2.16
CA ASP A 30 -21.19 1.03 3.39
C ASP A 30 -19.94 0.16 3.10
N GLU A 31 -20.11 -0.96 2.39
CA GLU A 31 -19.01 -1.82 1.94
C GLU A 31 -17.98 -1.04 1.09
N ARG A 32 -18.43 -0.16 0.19
CA ARG A 32 -17.53 0.71 -0.59
C ARG A 32 -16.78 1.71 0.29
N GLY A 33 -17.45 2.25 1.31
CA GLY A 33 -16.85 3.13 2.31
C GLY A 33 -15.76 2.42 3.11
N GLU A 34 -16.04 1.21 3.59
CA GLU A 34 -15.09 0.37 4.32
C GLU A 34 -13.88 -0.01 3.48
N VAL A 35 -14.09 -0.48 2.24
CA VAL A 35 -13.00 -0.82 1.30
C VAL A 35 -12.11 0.40 1.05
N ARG A 36 -12.69 1.59 0.81
CA ARG A 36 -11.93 2.82 0.59
C ARG A 36 -11.15 3.25 1.84
N ALA A 37 -11.73 3.09 3.03
CA ALA A 37 -11.06 3.39 4.29
C ALA A 37 -9.89 2.42 4.55
N GLU A 38 -10.06 1.14 4.22
CA GLU A 38 -9.02 0.12 4.34
C GLU A 38 -7.86 0.39 3.36
N GLU A 39 -8.16 0.70 2.09
CA GLU A 39 -7.16 1.10 1.10
C GLU A 39 -6.39 2.35 1.53
N SER A 40 -7.09 3.36 2.04
CA SER A 40 -6.47 4.59 2.54
C SER A 40 -5.54 4.32 3.72
N ARG A 41 -5.95 3.45 4.65
CA ARG A 41 -5.12 3.03 5.80
C ARG A 41 -3.87 2.26 5.35
N LYS A 42 -4.01 1.34 4.40
CA LYS A 42 -2.89 0.59 3.81
C LYS A 42 -1.90 1.54 3.12
N GLY A 43 -2.40 2.47 2.30
CA GLY A 43 -1.56 3.47 1.64
C GLY A 43 -0.80 4.37 2.62
N TYR A 44 -1.47 4.82 3.69
CA TYR A 44 -0.83 5.61 4.75
C TYR A 44 0.24 4.83 5.50
N ALA A 45 -0.05 3.59 5.91
CA ALA A 45 0.91 2.74 6.60
C ALA A 45 2.16 2.47 5.74
N GLN A 46 1.97 2.23 4.43
CA GLN A 46 3.06 2.06 3.50
C GLN A 46 3.88 3.35 3.32
N ALA A 47 3.23 4.51 3.21
CA ALA A 47 3.90 5.80 3.12
C ALA A 47 4.74 6.11 4.37
N MET A 48 4.23 5.81 5.56
CA MET A 48 4.95 5.98 6.83
C MET A 48 6.15 5.04 6.96
N LYS A 49 5.97 3.78 6.56
CA LYS A 49 7.10 2.83 6.53
C LYS A 49 8.19 3.31 5.58
N LEU A 50 7.81 3.75 4.40
CA LEU A 50 8.75 4.23 3.39
C LEU A 50 9.49 5.50 3.84
N SER A 51 8.78 6.46 4.44
CA SER A 51 9.39 7.69 4.94
C SER A 51 10.37 7.40 6.09
N SER A 52 10.01 6.51 7.01
CA SER A 52 10.90 6.12 8.11
C SER A 52 12.17 5.39 7.64
N GLU A 53 12.06 4.47 6.68
CA GLU A 53 13.22 3.80 6.09
C GLU A 53 14.14 4.80 5.37
N PHE A 54 13.57 5.77 4.66
CA PHE A 54 14.32 6.83 3.98
C PHE A 54 15.06 7.75 4.97
N ILE A 55 14.37 8.23 6.00
CA ILE A 55 14.96 9.10 7.03
C ILE A 55 16.05 8.34 7.80
N ALA A 56 15.84 7.07 8.12
CA ALA A 56 16.83 6.24 8.78
C ALA A 56 18.12 6.12 7.94
N ALA A 57 18.02 5.92 6.63
CA ALA A 57 19.18 5.87 5.74
C ALA A 57 19.98 7.19 5.74
N ILE A 58 19.29 8.33 5.75
CA ILE A 58 19.94 9.65 5.82
C ILE A 58 20.65 9.83 7.16
N ILE A 59 19.99 9.52 8.28
CA ILE A 59 20.58 9.66 9.62
C ILE A 59 21.82 8.77 9.73
N VAL A 60 21.75 7.53 9.26
CA VAL A 60 22.90 6.61 9.24
C VAL A 60 24.03 7.17 8.39
N GLY A 61 23.74 7.67 7.18
CA GLY A 61 24.74 8.29 6.30
C GLY A 61 25.38 9.54 6.93
N ALA A 62 24.60 10.37 7.61
CA ALA A 62 25.08 11.56 8.31
C ALA A 62 25.96 11.21 9.52
N VAL A 63 25.54 10.26 10.35
CA VAL A 63 26.31 9.82 11.53
C VAL A 63 27.63 9.17 11.09
N LEU A 64 27.59 8.26 10.11
CA LEU A 64 28.80 7.65 9.56
C LEU A 64 29.71 8.68 8.89
N GLY A 65 29.12 9.61 8.12
CA GLY A 65 29.80 10.75 7.51
C GLY A 65 30.57 11.58 8.51
N TYR A 66 29.91 11.97 9.60
CA TYR A 66 30.48 12.80 10.65
C TYR A 66 31.64 12.09 11.38
N VAL A 67 31.45 10.82 11.74
CA VAL A 67 32.48 10.02 12.40
C VAL A 67 33.69 9.86 11.46
N PHE A 68 33.46 9.51 10.20
CA PHE A 68 34.52 9.35 9.21
C PHE A 68 35.33 10.65 9.02
N ASP A 69 34.63 11.77 8.85
CA ASP A 69 35.26 13.07 8.70
C ASP A 69 36.11 13.47 9.92
N ARG A 70 35.69 13.04 11.13
CA ARG A 70 36.44 13.31 12.36
C ARG A 70 37.73 12.49 12.47
N PHE A 71 37.76 11.28 11.91
CA PHE A 71 38.93 10.41 11.89
C PHE A 71 39.93 10.80 10.81
N VAL A 72 39.47 11.13 9.61
CA VAL A 72 40.34 11.44 8.46
C VAL A 72 40.71 12.94 8.41
N GLY A 73 40.00 13.79 9.16
CA GLY A 73 40.22 15.24 9.17
C GLY A 73 39.74 15.94 7.89
N THR A 74 38.97 15.24 7.05
CA THR A 74 38.51 15.69 5.73
C THR A 74 37.20 16.48 5.75
N THR A 75 36.76 16.98 6.92
CA THR A 75 35.50 17.73 7.05
C THR A 75 35.39 18.82 5.97
N PRO A 76 34.33 18.83 5.12
CA PRO A 76 33.09 18.05 5.16
C PRO A 76 32.96 16.96 4.05
N TRP A 77 34.06 16.54 3.41
CA TRP A 77 34.00 15.68 2.22
C TRP A 77 33.41 14.30 2.48
N GLY A 78 33.74 13.67 3.61
CA GLY A 78 33.17 12.38 4.01
C GLY A 78 31.69 12.48 4.34
N MET A 79 31.25 13.56 4.99
CA MET A 79 29.82 13.84 5.16
C MET A 79 29.11 13.99 3.82
N ILE A 80 29.66 14.74 2.86
CA ILE A 80 29.02 14.93 1.55
C ILE A 80 28.87 13.59 0.81
N ILE A 81 29.93 12.79 0.74
CA ILE A 81 29.90 11.51 0.01
C ILE A 81 28.97 10.51 0.69
N LEU A 82 29.04 10.36 2.01
CA LEU A 82 28.21 9.39 2.74
C LEU A 82 26.74 9.82 2.85
N LEU A 83 26.46 11.12 2.86
CA LEU A 83 25.09 11.62 2.76
C LEU A 83 24.52 11.36 1.36
N LEU A 84 25.27 11.61 0.30
CA LEU A 84 24.85 11.29 -1.08
C LEU A 84 24.63 9.78 -1.26
N LEU A 85 25.51 8.95 -0.69
CA LEU A 85 25.36 7.50 -0.72
C LEU A 85 24.12 7.04 0.06
N GLY A 86 23.91 7.58 1.27
CA GLY A 86 22.73 7.30 2.09
C GLY A 86 21.42 7.74 1.43
N PHE A 87 21.44 8.90 0.76
CA PHE A 87 20.32 9.39 -0.05
C PHE A 87 20.04 8.45 -1.23
N CYS A 88 21.09 8.04 -1.97
CA CYS A 88 20.95 7.12 -3.08
C CYS A 88 20.39 5.76 -2.62
N ALA A 89 20.88 5.22 -1.51
CA ALA A 89 20.35 4.00 -0.89
C ALA A 89 18.88 4.16 -0.47
N GLY A 90 18.51 5.30 0.12
CA GLY A 90 17.13 5.63 0.47
C GLY A 90 16.21 5.69 -0.75
N VAL A 91 16.65 6.36 -1.83
CA VAL A 91 15.90 6.43 -3.10
C VAL A 91 15.76 5.04 -3.73
N LEU A 92 16.81 4.22 -3.73
CA LEU A 92 16.75 2.85 -4.24
C LEU A 92 15.77 1.99 -3.42
N ASN A 93 15.75 2.15 -2.09
CA ASN A 93 14.78 1.45 -1.24
C ASN A 93 13.33 1.89 -1.53
N VAL A 94 13.12 3.19 -1.77
CA VAL A 94 11.83 3.74 -2.21
C VAL A 94 11.38 3.15 -3.54
N LEU A 95 12.25 3.15 -4.54
CA LEU A 95 11.96 2.63 -5.88
C LEU A 95 11.69 1.12 -5.87
N ARG A 96 12.39 0.37 -5.01
CA ARG A 96 12.16 -1.06 -4.78
C ARG A 96 10.79 -1.31 -4.15
N SER A 97 10.41 -0.56 -3.10
CA SER A 97 9.09 -0.65 -2.48
C SER A 97 7.95 -0.20 -3.41
N ALA A 98 8.24 0.69 -4.37
CA ALA A 98 7.30 1.09 -5.42
C ALA A 98 7.19 0.08 -6.59
N GLY A 99 7.88 -1.06 -6.52
CA GLY A 99 7.79 -2.12 -7.53
C GLY A 99 8.49 -1.84 -8.86
N LYS A 100 9.35 -0.81 -8.92
CA LYS A 100 10.10 -0.43 -10.14
C LYS A 100 11.44 -1.16 -10.28
N VAL A 101 11.81 -2.00 -9.31
CA VAL A 101 13.02 -2.83 -9.35
C VAL A 101 12.58 -4.29 -9.20
N ALA A 102 12.71 -5.06 -10.28
CA ALA A 102 12.36 -6.49 -10.28
C ALA A 102 13.23 -7.24 -9.27
N THR A 103 12.61 -7.87 -8.27
CA THR A 103 13.28 -8.88 -7.46
C THR A 103 13.50 -10.12 -8.33
N PRO A 104 14.73 -10.63 -8.49
CA PRO A 104 14.94 -11.90 -9.15
C PRO A 104 14.23 -12.99 -8.33
N VAL A 105 13.21 -13.59 -8.93
CA VAL A 105 12.49 -14.74 -8.38
C VAL A 105 13.51 -15.88 -8.20
N PRO A 106 13.75 -16.39 -6.97
CA PRO A 106 14.55 -17.60 -6.79
C PRO A 106 13.83 -18.74 -7.52
N GLY A 107 14.51 -19.35 -8.50
CA GLY A 107 13.96 -20.38 -9.37
C GLY A 107 13.26 -21.47 -8.57
N GLU A 108 11.96 -21.58 -8.78
CA GLU A 108 11.15 -22.68 -8.31
C GLU A 108 11.58 -23.93 -9.11
N GLY A 109 12.44 -24.73 -8.47
CA GLY A 109 12.83 -26.05 -8.96
C GLY A 109 11.60 -26.91 -9.13
N ARG A 110 11.15 -27.03 -10.39
CA ARG A 110 10.12 -27.96 -10.84
C ARG A 110 10.44 -29.37 -10.32
N PRO A 111 9.58 -30.02 -9.51
CA PRO A 111 9.75 -31.43 -9.21
C PRO A 111 9.40 -32.21 -10.48
N ASP A 112 10.43 -32.85 -11.05
CA ASP A 112 10.31 -33.81 -12.14
C ASP A 112 9.48 -35.00 -11.64
N LYS A 113 8.26 -35.16 -12.17
CA LYS A 113 7.41 -36.31 -11.86
C LYS A 113 7.79 -37.44 -12.81
N LYS A 114 8.44 -38.47 -12.26
CA LYS A 114 8.51 -39.81 -12.86
C LYS A 114 7.16 -40.50 -12.83
#